data_AF-A0A386C7S3-F1
#
_entry.id   AF-A0A386C7S3-F1
#
_cell.length_a   1.000
_cell.length_b   1.000
_cell.length_c   1.000
_cell.angle_alpha   90.00
_cell.angle_beta   90.00
_cell.angle_gamma   90.00
#
_symmetry.space_group_name_H-M   'P 1'
#
loop_
_entity.id
_entity.type
_entity.pdbx_description
1 polymer ?
#
loop_
_entity_poly.entity_id
_entity_poly.type
_entity_poly.pdbx_seq_one_letter_code
_entity_poly.pdbx_strand_id
1 'polypeptide(L)'
;TSSPRPPRRTTPSVNALPRGSLVVNATGLGKDAEGSPLTDAVRFPDDGLVWEYNYRGKLVFLDQARAQEQRRRLQIEDGWVYFIHGWTRVIAEVFHIDIPVAGPSFDEVSRIAASVR
;
A
#
# COMPACT_ATOMS: atom_id res chain seq x y z
N THR A 1 4.84 -17.33 16.04
CA THR A 1 4.61 -16.43 14.90
C THR A 1 3.16 -16.57 14.49
N SER A 2 2.34 -15.52 14.63
CA SER A 2 0.94 -15.59 14.21
C SER A 2 0.87 -15.62 12.69
N SER A 3 0.46 -16.76 12.13
CA SER A 3 0.14 -16.86 10.71
C SER A 3 -0.92 -15.80 10.34
N PRO A 4 -0.83 -15.14 9.17
CA PRO A 4 -1.83 -14.17 8.75
C PRO A 4 -3.24 -14.79 8.80
N ARG A 5 -4.21 -14.00 9.27
CA ARG A 5 -5.60 -14.44 9.38
C ARG A 5 -6.12 -14.74 7.97
N PRO A 6 -6.81 -15.88 7.74
CA PRO A 6 -7.20 -16.27 6.39
C PRO A 6 -8.19 -15.27 5.75
N PRO A 7 -8.11 -15.05 4.43
CA PRO A 7 -8.86 -13.99 3.72
C PRO A 7 -10.38 -14.05 3.90
N ARG A 8 -10.92 -15.27 4.03
CA ARG A 8 -12.35 -15.52 4.22
C ARG A 8 -12.89 -14.89 5.53
N ARG A 9 -12.03 -14.69 6.54
CA ARG A 9 -12.44 -14.12 7.84
C ARG A 9 -12.35 -12.59 7.87
N THR A 10 -11.48 -11.98 7.06
CA THR A 10 -11.22 -10.52 7.02
C THR A 10 -12.14 -9.79 6.05
N THR A 11 -12.48 -10.42 4.92
CA THR A 11 -13.32 -9.81 3.88
C THR A 11 -14.68 -9.29 4.40
N PRO A 12 -15.42 -10.03 5.26
CA PRO A 12 -16.68 -9.51 5.81
C PRO A 12 -16.51 -8.22 6.62
N SER A 13 -15.40 -8.06 7.35
CA SER A 13 -15.12 -6.82 8.10
C SER A 13 -14.92 -5.63 7.17
N VAL A 14 -14.16 -5.80 6.09
CA VAL A 14 -13.95 -4.74 5.10
C VAL A 14 -15.27 -4.36 4.42
N ASN A 15 -16.09 -5.35 4.08
CA ASN A 15 -17.39 -5.15 3.43
C ASN A 15 -18.41 -4.40 4.30
N ALA A 16 -18.18 -4.32 5.61
CA ALA A 16 -19.05 -3.64 6.58
C ALA A 16 -18.53 -2.23 6.95
N LEU A 17 -17.40 -1.79 6.39
CA LEU A 17 -16.85 -0.49 6.71
C LEU A 17 -17.74 0.66 6.20
N PRO A 18 -17.91 1.73 6.99
CA PRO A 18 -18.56 2.95 6.54
C PRO A 18 -17.85 3.59 5.34
N ARG A 19 -18.59 4.39 4.57
CA ARG A 19 -18.05 5.30 3.54
C ARG A 19 -16.91 6.13 4.12
N GLY A 20 -15.85 6.35 3.35
CA GLY A 20 -14.69 7.15 3.77
C GLY A 20 -13.68 6.41 4.65
N SER A 21 -13.86 5.12 4.91
CA SER A 21 -12.92 4.35 5.73
C SER A 21 -11.59 4.09 5.01
N LEU A 22 -10.52 3.97 5.79
CA LEU A 22 -9.19 3.53 5.35
C LEU A 22 -9.05 2.00 5.47
N VAL A 23 -8.59 1.35 4.40
CA VAL A 23 -8.25 -0.07 4.39
C VAL A 23 -6.78 -0.24 3.99
N VAL A 24 -5.98 -0.85 4.87
CA VAL A 24 -4.53 -1.05 4.64
C VAL A 24 -4.20 -2.53 4.57
N ASN A 25 -3.52 -2.98 3.50
CA ASN A 25 -2.80 -4.25 3.54
C ASN A 25 -1.43 -4.02 4.19
N ALA A 26 -1.31 -4.33 5.48
CA ALA A 26 -0.05 -4.28 6.22
C ALA A 26 0.52 -5.70 6.48
N THR A 27 0.22 -6.66 5.61
CA THR A 27 0.73 -8.04 5.71
C THR A 27 1.85 -8.29 4.70
N GLY A 28 2.55 -9.41 4.86
CA GLY A 28 3.51 -9.88 3.84
C GLY A 28 2.84 -10.44 2.56
N LEU A 29 1.50 -10.57 2.51
CA LEU A 29 0.81 -11.04 1.30
C LEU A 29 0.87 -9.95 0.22
N GLY A 30 1.39 -10.32 -0.94
CA GLY A 30 1.73 -9.43 -2.06
C GLY A 30 3.25 -9.22 -2.23
N LYS A 31 4.03 -9.40 -1.16
CA LYS A 31 5.49 -9.20 -1.14
C LYS A 31 6.29 -10.45 -0.80
N ASP A 32 5.96 -11.08 0.33
CA ASP A 32 6.65 -12.24 0.90
C ASP A 32 6.00 -13.55 0.45
N ALA A 33 4.68 -13.53 0.19
CA ALA A 33 3.94 -14.60 -0.46
C ALA A 33 2.91 -14.01 -1.43
N GLU A 34 2.56 -14.72 -2.50
CA GLU A 34 1.52 -14.26 -3.42
C GLU A 34 0.14 -14.22 -2.76
N GLY A 35 -0.70 -13.28 -3.20
CA GLY A 35 -2.11 -13.21 -2.83
C GLY A 35 -2.51 -11.91 -2.14
N SER A 36 -3.70 -11.94 -1.55
CA SER A 36 -4.31 -10.81 -0.84
C SER A 36 -4.78 -11.30 0.54
N PRO A 37 -4.74 -10.45 1.58
CA PRO A 37 -5.41 -10.75 2.85
C PRO A 37 -6.94 -10.74 2.72
N LEU A 38 -7.50 -10.48 1.53
CA LEU A 38 -8.93 -10.46 1.22
C LEU A 38 -9.25 -11.39 0.05
N THR A 39 -10.49 -11.89 0.01
CA THR A 39 -10.99 -12.65 -1.14
C THR A 39 -11.41 -11.71 -2.26
N ASP A 40 -11.56 -12.23 -3.47
CA ASP A 40 -12.02 -11.45 -4.63
C ASP A 40 -13.46 -10.93 -4.50
N ALA A 41 -14.21 -11.41 -3.50
CA ALA A 41 -15.55 -10.92 -3.17
C ALA A 41 -15.54 -9.63 -2.31
N VAL A 42 -14.36 -9.05 -2.05
CA VAL A 42 -14.22 -7.81 -1.29
C VAL A 42 -14.98 -6.66 -1.95
N ARG A 43 -15.65 -5.87 -1.11
CA ARG A 43 -16.27 -4.60 -1.42
C ARG A 43 -15.59 -3.55 -0.56
N PHE A 44 -14.67 -2.80 -1.15
CA PHE A 44 -14.08 -1.64 -0.48
C PHE A 44 -15.16 -0.60 -0.15
N PRO A 45 -14.96 0.20 0.92
CA PRO A 45 -15.89 1.28 1.27
C PRO A 45 -15.96 2.32 0.16
N ASP A 46 -17.14 2.89 -0.08
CA ASP A 46 -17.26 4.01 -1.02
C ASP A 46 -16.48 5.23 -0.47
N ASP A 47 -15.86 6.00 -1.36
CA ASP A 47 -15.02 7.17 -1.06
C ASP A 47 -13.89 6.86 -0.07
N GLY A 48 -13.48 5.59 -0.03
CA GLY A 48 -12.46 5.09 0.87
C GLY A 48 -11.05 5.34 0.37
N LEU A 49 -10.11 5.33 1.30
CA LEU A 49 -8.68 5.26 1.02
C LEU A 49 -8.25 3.79 1.14
N VAL A 50 -7.62 3.26 0.09
CA VAL A 50 -7.08 1.91 0.08
C VAL A 50 -5.57 2.00 -0.09
N TRP A 51 -4.84 1.43 0.86
CA TRP A 51 -3.38 1.50 0.85
C TRP A 51 -2.77 0.10 0.85
N GLU A 52 -2.08 -0.24 -0.24
CA GLU A 52 -1.18 -1.38 -0.28
C GLU A 52 0.15 -0.95 0.33
N TYR A 53 0.47 -1.39 1.55
CA TYR A 53 1.72 -1.01 2.20
C TYR A 53 2.95 -1.61 1.49
N ASN A 54 2.77 -2.71 0.76
CA ASN A 54 3.84 -3.31 -0.02
C ASN A 54 4.12 -2.48 -1.30
N TYR A 55 5.36 -2.54 -1.78
CA TYR A 55 5.82 -1.73 -2.92
C TYR A 55 6.44 -2.57 -4.05
N ARG A 56 6.50 -3.90 -3.88
CA ARG A 56 7.07 -4.86 -4.83
C ARG A 56 6.32 -6.19 -4.80
N GLY A 57 6.46 -6.98 -5.85
CA GLY A 57 5.82 -8.28 -5.98
C GLY A 57 4.47 -8.20 -6.71
N LYS A 58 3.66 -9.25 -6.57
CA LYS A 58 2.34 -9.37 -7.19
C LYS A 58 1.27 -8.90 -6.21
N LEU A 59 0.88 -7.64 -6.34
CA LEU A 59 0.04 -6.91 -5.39
C LEU A 59 -1.46 -7.15 -5.65
N VAL A 60 -1.95 -8.38 -5.40
CA VAL A 60 -3.35 -8.76 -5.68
C VAL A 60 -4.37 -7.87 -4.95
N PHE A 61 -4.06 -7.44 -3.73
CA PHE A 61 -4.92 -6.51 -2.99
C PHE A 61 -5.04 -5.14 -3.69
N LEU A 62 -3.94 -4.64 -4.26
CA LEU A 62 -3.93 -3.42 -5.07
C LEU A 62 -4.76 -3.59 -6.35
N ASP A 63 -4.64 -4.75 -7.02
CA ASP A 63 -5.44 -5.07 -8.20
C ASP A 63 -6.95 -5.14 -7.87
N GLN A 64 -7.31 -5.77 -6.75
CA GLN A 64 -8.69 -5.82 -6.23
C GLN A 64 -9.25 -4.42 -5.96
N ALA A 65 -8.43 -3.49 -5.46
CA ALA A 65 -8.81 -2.10 -5.23
C ALA A 65 -8.99 -1.34 -6.55
N ARG A 66 -8.03 -1.44 -7.47
CA ARG A 66 -8.06 -0.78 -8.79
C ARG A 66 -9.28 -1.21 -9.60
N ALA A 67 -9.67 -2.48 -9.53
CA ALA A 67 -10.89 -2.98 -10.17
C ALA A 67 -12.19 -2.29 -9.67
N GLN A 68 -12.15 -1.61 -8.53
CA GLN A 68 -13.30 -0.92 -7.93
C GLN A 68 -13.13 0.60 -7.84
N GLU A 69 -11.99 1.14 -8.28
CA GLU A 69 -11.57 2.53 -8.08
C GLU A 69 -12.62 3.54 -8.53
N GLN A 70 -12.98 3.51 -9.82
CA GLN A 70 -13.93 4.47 -10.39
C GLN A 70 -15.34 4.31 -9.81
N ARG A 71 -15.82 3.06 -9.69
CA ARG A 71 -17.19 2.77 -9.23
C ARG A 71 -17.41 3.20 -7.78
N ARG A 72 -16.37 3.15 -6.96
CA ARG A 72 -16.43 3.47 -5.52
C ARG A 72 -15.75 4.77 -5.15
N ARG A 73 -15.17 5.51 -6.11
CA ARG A 73 -14.36 6.73 -5.87
C ARG A 73 -13.25 6.49 -4.86
N LEU A 74 -12.50 5.40 -5.03
CA LEU A 74 -11.39 5.07 -4.13
C LEU A 74 -10.21 5.98 -4.41
N GLN A 75 -9.55 6.45 -3.35
CA GLN A 75 -8.16 6.86 -3.43
C GLN A 75 -7.29 5.63 -3.18
N ILE A 76 -6.34 5.36 -4.07
CA ILE A 76 -5.49 4.18 -4.00
C ILE A 76 -4.05 4.60 -3.91
N GLU A 77 -3.37 4.14 -2.86
CA GLU A 77 -1.95 4.38 -2.64
C GLU A 77 -1.20 3.03 -2.58
N ASP A 78 0.04 3.01 -3.04
CA ASP A 78 0.96 1.89 -2.83
C ASP A 78 2.10 2.24 -1.86
N GLY A 79 2.96 1.27 -1.57
CA GLY A 79 4.01 1.41 -0.57
C GLY A 79 5.23 2.20 -1.05
N TRP A 80 5.31 2.61 -2.32
CA TRP A 80 6.56 3.09 -2.91
C TRP A 80 7.07 4.38 -2.25
N VAL A 81 6.22 5.39 -2.14
CA VAL A 81 6.59 6.68 -1.52
C VAL A 81 6.99 6.47 -0.06
N TYR A 82 6.27 5.61 0.66
CA TYR A 82 6.60 5.27 2.04
C TYR A 82 7.96 4.55 2.16
N PHE A 83 8.26 3.62 1.25
CA PHE A 83 9.57 2.96 1.17
C PHE A 83 10.71 3.96 0.98
N ILE A 84 10.54 4.93 0.07
CA ILE A 84 11.54 5.99 -0.16
C ILE A 84 11.70 6.85 1.10
N HIS A 85 10.61 7.24 1.77
CA HIS A 85 10.71 7.94 3.05
C HIS A 85 11.46 7.12 4.10
N GLY A 86 11.17 5.83 4.24
CA GLY A 86 11.84 4.96 5.20
C GLY A 86 13.36 4.97 5.05
N TRP A 87 13.87 4.83 3.81
CA TRP A 87 15.31 4.83 3.55
C TRP A 87 15.95 6.21 3.64
N THR A 88 15.33 7.23 3.03
CA THR A 88 15.88 8.60 3.03
C THR A 88 15.98 9.17 4.45
N ARG A 89 15.03 8.84 5.35
CA ARG A 89 15.12 9.25 6.76
C ARG A 89 16.27 8.62 7.51
N VAL A 90 16.55 7.34 7.29
CA VAL A 90 17.70 6.66 7.92
C VAL A 90 19.02 7.20 7.35
N ILE A 91 19.11 7.43 6.04
CA ILE A 91 20.31 8.00 5.41
C ILE A 91 20.59 9.41 5.94
N ALA A 92 19.56 10.27 6.00
CA ALA A 92 19.69 11.62 6.55
C ALA A 92 20.24 11.60 7.99
N GLU A 93 19.74 10.69 8.82
CA GLU A 93 20.19 10.52 10.21
C GLU A 93 21.65 10.04 10.29
N VAL A 94 22.02 8.99 9.54
CA VAL A 94 23.37 8.39 9.59
C VAL A 94 24.45 9.32 9.06
N PHE A 95 24.15 10.10 8.03
CA PHE A 95 25.13 10.97 7.35
C PHE A 95 25.02 12.44 7.78
N HIS A 96 24.06 12.79 8.65
CA HIS A 96 23.79 14.16 9.07
C HIS A 96 23.62 15.13 7.89
N ILE A 97 22.86 14.68 6.88
CA ILE A 97 22.52 15.48 5.69
C ILE A 97 21.02 15.73 5.61
N ASP A 98 20.65 16.88 5.06
CA ASP A 98 19.26 17.19 4.79
C ASP A 98 18.81 16.56 3.47
N ILE A 99 17.85 15.63 3.55
CA ILE A 99 17.18 15.07 2.39
C ILE A 99 15.73 15.59 2.37
N PRO A 100 15.32 16.33 1.33
CA PRO A 100 13.94 16.79 1.18
C PRO A 100 12.94 15.63 1.19
N VAL A 101 11.75 15.89 1.70
CA VAL A 101 10.67 14.87 1.84
C VAL A 101 9.45 15.16 1.00
N ALA A 102 9.56 16.14 0.12
CA ALA A 102 8.59 16.46 -0.90
C ALA A 102 9.28 17.36 -1.93
N GLY A 103 8.63 17.50 -3.08
CA GLY A 103 9.07 18.39 -4.15
C GLY A 103 10.14 17.77 -5.05
N PRO A 104 10.64 18.55 -6.03
CA PRO A 104 11.34 18.01 -7.19
C PRO A 104 12.55 17.14 -6.86
N SER A 105 13.32 17.48 -5.82
CA SER A 105 14.48 16.69 -5.40
C SER A 105 14.07 15.34 -4.81
N PHE A 106 12.98 15.27 -4.04
CA PHE A 106 12.45 14.01 -3.53
C PHE A 106 11.89 13.16 -4.67
N ASP A 107 11.15 13.78 -5.58
CA ASP A 107 10.57 13.12 -6.75
C ASP A 107 11.66 12.51 -7.63
N GLU A 108 12.79 13.20 -7.80
CA GLU A 108 13.94 12.70 -8.55
C GLU A 108 14.62 11.51 -7.87
N VAL A 109 14.80 11.55 -6.54
CA VAL A 109 15.31 10.39 -5.77
C VAL A 109 14.37 9.19 -5.93
N SER A 110 13.07 9.41 -5.78
CA SER A 110 12.04 8.38 -5.96
C SER A 110 12.09 7.78 -7.37
N ARG A 111 12.23 8.62 -8.40
CA ARG A 111 12.33 8.19 -9.80
C ARG A 111 13.58 7.36 -10.07
N ILE A 112 14.75 7.80 -9.60
CA ILE A 112 16.01 7.07 -9.77
C ILE A 112 15.92 5.71 -9.07
N ALA A 113 15.44 5.67 -7.83
CA ALA A 113 15.26 4.43 -7.09
C ALA A 113 14.28 3.46 -7.80
N ALA A 114 13.25 3.98 -8.48
CA ALA A 114 12.29 3.15 -9.21
C ALA A 114 12.90 2.50 -10.46
N SER A 115 13.92 3.13 -11.08
CA SER A 115 14.56 2.63 -12.30
C SER A 115 15.45 1.39 -12.10
N VAL A 116 15.78 1.06 -10.85
CA VAL A 116 16.62 -0.10 -10.49
C VAL A 116 15.83 -1.25 -9.86
N ARG A 117 14.50 -1.17 -9.92
CA ARG A 117 13.58 -2.15 -9.33
C ARG A 117 13.41 -3.40 -10.20
#